data_AF-A0A1I1K884-F1
#
_entry.id   AF-A0A1I1K884-F1
#
_cell.length_a   1.000
_cell.length_b   1.000
_cell.length_c   1.000
_cell.angle_alpha   90.00
_cell.angle_beta   90.00
_cell.angle_gamma   90.00
#
_symmetry.space_group_name_H-M   'P 1'
#
loop_
_entity.id
_entity.type
_entity.pdbx_description
1 polymer ?
#
loop_
_entity_poly.entity_id
_entity_poly.type
_entity_poly.pdbx_seq_one_letter_code
_entity_poly.pdbx_strand_id
1 'polypeptide(L)' 'MKISRICCIGAGYVGGPTMSVIAQQCPHITVTVVDVNEKRIAAWNDPDLSRLPVYEPGLDEVVA' A
#
# COMPACT_ATOMS: atom_id res chain seq x y z
N MET A 1 -15.25 13.76 -14.79
CA MET A 1 -14.01 14.08 -14.04
C MET A 1 -13.11 12.86 -14.04
N LYS A 2 -11.78 13.03 -14.11
CA LYS A 2 -10.81 11.94 -13.93
C LYS A 2 -10.20 12.03 -12.53
N ILE A 3 -10.04 10.90 -11.85
CA ILE A 3 -9.38 10.81 -10.54
C ILE A 3 -7.87 10.73 -10.78
N SER A 4 -7.09 11.49 -10.00
CA SER A 4 -5.62 11.47 -10.01
C SER A 4 -4.99 11.22 -8.64
N ARG A 5 -5.80 11.21 -7.56
CA ARG A 5 -5.33 11.00 -6.18
C ARG A 5 -6.32 10.16 -5.40
N ILE A 6 -5.84 9.12 -4.72
CA ILE A 6 -6.63 8.27 -3.83
C ILE A 6 -5.98 8.26 -2.45
N CYS A 7 -6.79 8.44 -1.42
CA CYS A 7 -6.40 8.27 -0.02
C CYS A 7 -7.17 7.09 0.57
N CYS A 8 -6.47 6.13 1.17
CA CYS A 8 -7.06 4.99 1.85
C CYS A 8 -6.77 5.08 3.35
N ILE A 9 -7.82 5.11 4.18
CA ILE A 9 -7.71 5.09 5.64
C ILE A 9 -7.81 3.63 6.10
N GLY A 10 -6.67 3.07 6.51
CA GLY A 10 -6.50 1.69 6.98
C GLY A 10 -5.46 0.94 6.16
N ALA A 11 -4.25 0.75 6.69
CA ALA A 11 -3.14 0.05 6.04
C ALA A 11 -3.10 -1.46 6.37
N GLY A 12 -4.27 -2.07 6.56
CA GLY A 12 -4.39 -3.49 6.90
C GLY A 12 -4.46 -4.41 5.67
N TYR A 13 -4.96 -5.63 5.89
CA TYR A 13 -5.09 -6.67 4.86
C TYR A 13 -5.90 -6.28 3.62
N VAL A 14 -6.91 -5.40 3.77
CA VAL A 14 -7.72 -4.96 2.62
C VAL A 14 -7.08 -3.74 1.97
N GLY A 15 -6.88 -2.68 2.74
CA GLY A 15 -6.42 -1.39 2.23
C GLY A 15 -5.04 -1.45 1.58
N GLY A 16 -4.05 -2.08 2.24
CA GLY A 16 -2.69 -2.15 1.72
C GLY A 16 -2.58 -2.85 0.35
N PRO A 17 -2.95 -4.14 0.24
CA PRO A 17 -2.89 -4.87 -1.03
C PRO A 17 -3.75 -4.26 -2.13
N THR A 18 -4.98 -3.82 -1.82
CA THR A 18 -5.86 -3.20 -2.84
C THR A 18 -5.22 -1.93 -3.41
N MET A 19 -4.68 -1.07 -2.53
CA MET A 19 -4.05 0.18 -2.96
C MET A 19 -2.73 -0.03 -3.68
N SER A 20 -1.97 -1.07 -3.30
CA SER A 20 -0.72 -1.45 -3.98
C SER A 20 -0.99 -1.87 -5.43
N VAL A 21 -2.01 -2.71 -5.65
CA VAL A 21 -2.43 -3.11 -7.00
C VAL A 21 -2.95 -1.92 -7.80
N ILE A 22 -3.75 -1.02 -7.19
CA ILE A 22 -4.22 0.19 -7.89
C ILE A 22 -3.03 1.06 -8.32
N ALA A 23 -2.04 1.28 -7.45
CA ALA A 23 -0.87 2.08 -7.78
C ALA A 23 -0.08 1.46 -8.95
N GLN A 24 0.10 0.14 -8.96
CA GLN A 24 0.77 -0.59 -10.04
C GLN A 24 0.00 -0.51 -11.37
N GLN A 25 -1.31 -0.76 -11.36
CA GLN A 25 -2.13 -0.83 -12.57
C GLN A 25 -2.54 0.56 -13.09
N CYS A 26 -2.51 1.59 -12.25
CA CYS A 26 -2.89 2.96 -12.57
C CYS A 26 -1.76 3.95 -12.22
N PRO A 27 -0.63 3.95 -12.95
CA PRO A 27 0.54 4.78 -12.62
C PRO A 27 0.28 6.31 -12.71
N HIS A 28 -0.85 6.71 -13.30
CA HIS A 28 -1.30 8.10 -13.37
C HIS A 28 -2.06 8.57 -12.11
N ILE A 29 -2.30 7.67 -11.14
CA ILE A 29 -3.00 7.96 -9.89
C ILE A 29 -1.98 7.87 -8.74
N THR A 30 -1.84 8.94 -7.97
CA THR A 30 -1.11 8.88 -6.71
C THR A 30 -1.99 8.23 -5.65
N VAL A 31 -1.51 7.14 -5.05
CA VAL A 31 -2.19 6.44 -3.97
C VAL A 31 -1.46 6.69 -2.66
N THR A 32 -2.19 7.08 -1.62
CA THR A 32 -1.64 7.28 -0.27
C THR A 32 -2.44 6.44 0.71
N VAL A 33 -1.78 5.52 1.41
CA VAL A 33 -2.38 4.70 2.46
C VAL A 33 -1.97 5.25 3.81
N VAL A 34 -2.94 5.52 4.69
CA VAL A 34 -2.71 6.06 6.03
C VAL A 34 -3.30 5.14 7.09
N ASP A 35 -2.70 5.11 8.27
CA ASP A 35 -3.18 4.34 9.42
C ASP A 35 -2.77 5.08 10.71
N VAL A 36 -3.56 4.92 11.78
CA VAL A 36 -3.21 5.47 13.09
C VAL A 36 -2.03 4.73 13.73
N ASN A 37 -1.78 3.49 13.30
CA ASN A 37 -0.68 2.67 13.78
C ASN A 37 0.63 3.02 13.06
N GLU A 38 1.43 3.90 13.67
CA GLU A 38 2.73 4.32 13.14
C GLU A 38 3.67 3.14 12.85
N LYS A 39 3.69 2.10 13.69
CA LYS A 39 4.54 0.92 13.47
C LYS A 39 4.15 0.15 12.22
N ARG A 40 2.84 0.09 11.93
CA ARG A 40 2.32 -0.53 10.71
C ARG A 40 2.72 0.27 9.47
N ILE A 41 2.64 1.59 9.52
CA ILE A 41 3.10 2.45 8.42
C ILE A 41 4.62 2.36 8.25
N ALA A 42 5.38 2.29 9.33
CA ALA A 42 6.82 2.08 9.26
C ALA A 42 7.16 0.74 8.59
N ALA A 43 6.44 -0.34 8.91
CA ALA A 43 6.61 -1.64 8.28
C ALA A 43 6.30 -1.65 6.77
N TRP A 44 5.26 -0.92 6.33
CA TRP A 44 4.98 -0.76 4.88
C TRP A 44 6.06 0.02 4.12
N ASN A 45 6.81 0.87 4.81
CA ASN A 45 7.89 1.68 4.21
C ASN A 45 9.29 1.11 4.53
N ASP A 46 9.36 -0.08 5.13
CA ASP A 46 10.64 -0.70 5.47
C ASP A 46 11.33 -1.17 4.17
N PRO A 47 12.64 -0.93 4.00
CA PRO A 47 13.36 -1.40 2.82
C PRO A 47 13.44 -2.93 2.74
N ASP A 48 13.27 -3.64 3.86
CA ASP A 48 13.17 -5.10 3.89
C ASP A 48 11.70 -5.53 3.76
N LEU A 49 11.30 -5.90 2.53
CA LEU A 49 9.92 -6.31 2.21
C LEU A 49 9.48 -7.62 2.91
N SER A 50 10.40 -8.38 3.50
CA SER A 50 10.01 -9.50 4.36
C SER A 50 9.29 -9.03 5.64
N ARG A 51 9.37 -7.74 5.95
CA ARG A 51 8.78 -7.09 7.13
C ARG A 51 7.44 -6.42 6.85
N LEU A 52 6.86 -6.61 5.66
CA LEU A 52 5.52 -6.13 5.36
C LEU A 52 4.53 -6.60 6.46
N PRO A 53 3.63 -5.72 6.92
CA PRO A 53 2.76 -6.03 8.07
C PRO A 53 1.63 -7.00 7.73
N VAL A 54 1.52 -7.42 6.46
CA VAL A 54 0.60 -8.44 5.95
C VAL A 54 1.37 -9.36 5.01
N TYR A 55 1.04 -10.65 5.04
CA TYR A 55 1.60 -11.63 4.13
C TYR A 55 0.57 -12.00 3.07
N GLU A 56 0.91 -11.77 1.81
CA GLU A 56 0.18 -12.23 0.62
C GLU A 56 1.22 -12.65 -0.43
N PRO A 57 1.07 -13.82 -1.09
CA PRO A 57 2.01 -14.25 -2.13
C PRO A 57 2.13 -13.20 -3.25
N GLY A 58 3.34 -12.72 -3.52
CA GLY A 58 3.67 -11.75 -4.59
C GLY A 58 3.39 -10.27 -4.23
N LEU A 59 2.99 -9.96 -3.00
CA LEU A 59 2.75 -8.57 -2.59
C LEU A 59 4.03 -7.74 -2.55
N ASP A 60 5.14 -8.34 -2.15
CA ASP A 60 6.48 -7.75 -2.18
C ASP A 60 6.85 -7.27 -3.58
N GLU A 61 6.59 -8.07 -4.61
CA GLU A 61 6.83 -7.70 -6.02
C GLU A 61 5.97 -6.51 -6.48
N VAL A 62 4.76 -6.35 -5.92
CA VAL A 62 3.84 -5.24 -6.26
C VAL A 62 4.22 -3.94 -5.54
N VAL A 63 4.76 -4.05 -4.32
CA VAL A 63 5.12 -2.92 -3.47
C VAL A 63 6.50 -2.34 -3.81
N ALA A 64 7.41 -3.15 -4.38
CA ALA A 64 8.79 -2.80 -4.71
C ALA A 64 8.98 -1.58 -5.62
#